data_AF-A0A3B3DXD5-F1
#
_entry.id   AF-A0A3B3DXD5-F1
#
_cell.length_a   1.000
_cell.length_b   1.000
_cell.length_c   1.000
_cell.angle_alpha   90.00
_cell.angle_beta   90.00
_cell.angle_gamma   90.00
#
_symmetry.space_group_name_H-M   'P 1'
#
loop_
_entity.id
_entity.type
_entity.pdbx_description
1 polymer ?
#
loop_
_entity_poly.entity_id
_entity_poly.type
_entity_poly.pdbx_seq_one_letter_code
_entity_poly.pdbx_strand_id
1 'polypeptide(L)'
;RRVSCHCRSDGLPQQQVHQRWRWESALAVSVSSCRDSCQRGWRLMYILTAFHRCSEVMKPFLLKFLQDASENPGMAYQGIAKASEQNLKRTFQYGGRAQYPNTMELKAMLAGRSSKRQLFLLPGGIERHLKIKTCSVASDVIEELCFEMGLQRLEALDEYAVFLVTHKGNSNSFNRPLKNQYFRQVPLFVLKNKHKLY
;
A
#
# COMPACT_ATOMS: atom_id res chain seq x y z
N ARG A 1 -3.45 36.24 8.39
CA ARG A 1 -1.98 36.35 8.53
C ARG A 1 -1.39 35.08 7.92
N ARG A 2 -0.77 35.20 6.75
CA ARG A 2 -0.26 34.09 5.94
C ARG A 2 1.17 33.83 6.42
N VAL A 3 1.41 32.71 7.10
CA VAL A 3 2.77 32.32 7.52
C VAL A 3 3.52 31.89 6.27
N SER A 4 4.30 32.79 5.68
CA SER A 4 5.27 32.46 4.63
C SER A 4 6.56 32.04 5.34
N CYS A 5 6.71 30.74 5.58
CA CYS A 5 8.00 30.19 6.00
C CYS A 5 8.93 30.13 4.78
N HIS A 6 9.68 31.20 4.55
CA HIS A 6 10.86 31.17 3.69
C HIS A 6 11.98 30.38 4.41
N CYS A 7 11.92 29.05 4.35
CA CYS A 7 13.10 28.23 4.62
C CYS A 7 13.91 28.12 3.33
N ARG A 8 15.13 28.69 3.34
CA ARG A 8 16.10 28.63 2.23
C ARG A 8 16.30 27.19 1.78
N SER A 9 16.23 27.00 0.47
CA SER A 9 16.41 25.72 -0.24
C SER A 9 17.89 25.51 -0.62
N ASP A 10 18.82 25.92 0.24
CA ASP A 10 20.24 25.85 -0.07
C ASP A 10 20.76 24.43 0.21
N GLY A 11 20.82 23.61 -0.84
CA GLY A 11 21.60 22.36 -0.85
C GLY A 11 20.83 21.03 -0.90
N LEU A 12 19.50 21.02 -0.95
CA LEU A 12 18.73 19.77 -1.10
C LEU A 12 18.48 19.47 -2.60
N PRO A 13 18.64 18.22 -3.06
CA PRO A 13 18.26 17.83 -4.42
C PRO A 13 16.81 18.21 -4.70
N GLN A 14 16.52 18.78 -5.88
CA GLN A 14 15.19 19.30 -6.26
C GLN A 14 14.03 18.29 -6.03
N GLN A 15 14.34 17.00 -6.12
CA GLN A 15 13.40 15.91 -5.81
C GLN A 15 12.96 15.88 -4.32
N GLN A 16 13.87 16.17 -3.38
CA GLN A 16 13.57 16.18 -1.95
C GLN A 16 12.72 17.39 -1.56
N VAL A 17 12.97 18.55 -2.17
CA VAL A 17 12.15 19.76 -1.99
C VAL A 17 10.72 19.48 -2.47
N HIS A 18 10.58 18.90 -3.66
CA HIS A 18 9.26 18.58 -4.20
C HIS A 18 8.52 17.51 -3.37
N GLN A 19 9.22 16.51 -2.83
CA GLN A 19 8.62 15.53 -1.91
C GLN A 19 8.15 16.17 -0.59
N ARG A 20 8.94 17.08 -0.02
CA ARG A 20 8.58 17.83 1.19
C ARG A 20 7.29 18.62 0.99
N TRP A 21 7.19 19.36 -0.12
CA TRP A 21 5.98 20.12 -0.47
C TRP A 21 4.72 19.25 -0.58
N ARG A 22 4.83 18.02 -1.11
CA ARG A 22 3.69 17.09 -1.17
C ARG A 22 3.17 16.72 0.23
N TRP A 23 4.07 16.44 1.18
CA TRP A 23 3.69 16.08 2.54
C TRP A 23 3.10 17.26 3.31
N GLU A 24 3.72 18.44 3.22
CA GLU A 24 3.23 19.66 3.85
C GLU A 24 1.84 20.06 3.31
N SER A 25 1.63 19.93 2.00
CA SER A 25 0.33 20.20 1.37
C SER A 25 -0.74 19.20 1.80
N ALA A 26 -0.42 17.91 1.87
CA ALA A 26 -1.35 16.88 2.32
C ALA A 26 -1.75 17.09 3.78
N LEU A 27 -0.78 17.42 4.66
CA LEU A 27 -1.03 17.76 6.05
C LEU A 27 -1.96 18.97 6.17
N ALA A 28 -1.63 20.08 5.50
CA ALA A 28 -2.40 21.32 5.55
C ALA A 28 -3.87 21.12 5.11
N VAL A 29 -4.09 20.33 4.06
CA VAL A 29 -5.44 20.05 3.56
C VAL A 29 -6.19 19.07 4.49
N SER A 30 -5.51 18.09 5.10
CA SER A 30 -6.10 17.09 6.00
C SER A 30 -6.60 17.63 7.35
N VAL A 31 -6.20 18.85 7.73
CA VAL A 31 -6.67 19.54 8.93
C VAL A 31 -7.56 20.75 8.61
N SER A 32 -8.00 20.88 7.36
CA SER A 32 -8.84 22.02 6.95
C SER A 32 -10.23 21.97 7.58
N SER A 33 -10.80 23.14 7.87
CA SER A 33 -12.16 23.28 8.41
C SER A 33 -13.26 23.00 7.38
N CYS A 34 -12.94 23.05 6.09
CA CYS A 34 -13.83 22.66 5.01
C CYS A 34 -13.84 21.14 4.86
N ARG A 35 -14.98 20.49 5.17
CA ARG A 35 -15.11 19.02 5.17
C ARG A 35 -14.69 18.36 3.85
N ASP A 36 -15.06 18.96 2.71
CA ASP A 36 -14.71 18.41 1.39
C ASP A 36 -13.21 18.48 1.13
N SER A 37 -12.58 19.59 1.50
CA SER A 37 -11.13 19.76 1.40
C SER A 37 -10.42 18.79 2.35
N CYS A 38 -10.88 18.68 3.59
CA CYS A 38 -10.35 17.77 4.60
C CYS A 38 -10.38 16.32 4.13
N GLN A 39 -11.53 15.87 3.59
CA GLN A 39 -11.67 14.53 3.02
C GLN A 39 -10.72 14.30 1.84
N ARG A 40 -10.56 15.27 0.94
CA ARG A 40 -9.57 15.19 -0.15
C ARG A 40 -8.14 15.11 0.38
N GLY A 41 -7.82 15.86 1.44
CA GLY A 41 -6.52 15.84 2.11
C GLY A 41 -6.19 14.47 2.68
N TRP A 42 -7.13 13.85 3.38
CA TRP A 42 -6.97 12.49 3.91
C TRP A 42 -6.83 11.43 2.80
N ARG A 43 -7.56 11.56 1.69
CA ARG A 43 -7.38 10.68 0.52
C ARG A 43 -6.01 10.84 -0.12
N LEU A 44 -5.52 12.07 -0.23
CA LEU A 44 -4.16 12.34 -0.71
C LEU A 44 -3.12 11.75 0.25
N MET A 45 -3.29 11.93 1.55
CA MET A 45 -2.42 11.35 2.59
C MET A 45 -2.35 9.82 2.47
N TYR A 46 -3.50 9.17 2.30
CA TYR A 46 -3.60 7.72 2.10
C TYR A 46 -2.81 7.25 0.87
N ILE A 47 -2.90 7.98 -0.25
CA ILE A 47 -2.15 7.67 -1.46
C ILE A 47 -0.66 7.89 -1.20
N LEU A 48 -0.24 9.07 -0.73
CA LEU A 48 1.18 9.38 -0.52
C LEU A 48 1.87 8.36 0.39
N THR A 49 1.23 7.97 1.49
CA THR A 49 1.74 6.96 2.44
C THR A 49 1.90 5.56 1.85
N ALA A 50 1.22 5.24 0.75
CA ALA A 50 1.32 3.96 0.04
C ALA A 50 2.42 3.91 -1.04
N PHE A 51 2.73 5.05 -1.67
CA PHE A 51 3.63 5.09 -2.83
C PHE A 51 4.99 5.74 -2.54
N HIS A 52 5.07 6.61 -1.53
CA HIS A 52 6.25 7.43 -1.30
C HIS A 52 6.80 7.26 0.12
N ARG A 53 8.08 6.95 0.20
CA ARG A 53 8.84 7.04 1.45
C ARG A 53 9.09 8.51 1.74
N CYS A 54 8.65 9.01 2.90
CA CYS A 54 9.09 10.32 3.37
C CYS A 54 10.55 10.25 3.88
N SER A 55 11.19 11.39 4.12
CA SER A 55 12.54 11.40 4.69
C SER A 55 12.52 10.82 6.11
N GLU A 56 13.63 10.24 6.55
CA GLU A 56 13.77 9.72 7.93
C GLU A 56 13.54 10.84 8.97
N VAL A 57 13.83 12.10 8.62
CA VAL A 57 13.54 13.27 9.46
C VAL A 57 12.04 13.54 9.58
N MET A 58 11.27 13.42 8.48
CA MET A 58 9.82 13.69 8.47
C MET A 58 9.02 12.54 9.09
N LYS A 59 9.51 11.31 8.95
CA LYS A 59 8.85 10.08 9.40
C LYS A 59 8.27 10.14 10.82
N PRO A 60 9.03 10.48 11.88
CA PRO A 60 8.48 10.47 13.25
C PRO A 60 7.31 11.44 13.42
N PHE A 61 7.38 12.63 12.81
CA PHE A 61 6.31 13.63 12.87
C PHE A 61 5.05 13.15 12.15
N LEU A 62 5.21 12.62 10.94
CA LEU A 62 4.09 12.11 10.16
C LEU A 62 3.44 10.90 10.83
N LEU A 63 4.24 9.98 11.37
CA LEU A 63 3.73 8.81 12.07
C LEU A 63 2.94 9.22 13.32
N LYS A 64 3.48 10.14 14.13
CA LYS A 64 2.82 10.64 15.33
C LYS A 64 1.48 11.31 14.99
N PHE A 65 1.46 12.19 13.98
CA PHE A 65 0.23 12.81 13.49
C PHE A 65 -0.84 11.79 13.10
N LEU A 66 -0.47 10.74 12.36
CA LEU A 66 -1.40 9.69 11.94
C LEU A 66 -1.88 8.84 13.11
N GLN A 67 -1.02 8.54 14.08
CA GLN A 67 -1.38 7.80 15.28
C GLN A 67 -2.39 8.58 16.12
N ASP A 68 -2.11 9.85 16.42
CA ASP A 68 -2.99 10.72 17.19
C ASP A 68 -4.37 10.85 16.52
N ALA A 69 -4.41 10.96 15.19
CA ALA A 69 -5.66 11.00 14.44
C ALA A 69 -6.41 9.66 14.40
N SER A 70 -5.70 8.53 14.55
CA SER A 70 -6.29 7.19 14.50
C SER A 70 -6.74 6.64 15.85
N GLU A 71 -6.10 7.07 16.93
CA GLU A 71 -6.31 6.54 18.29
C GLU A 71 -7.34 7.35 19.08
N ASN A 72 -7.65 8.57 18.63
CA ASN A 72 -8.62 9.44 19.30
C ASN A 72 -10.09 9.05 18.94
N PRO A 73 -10.87 8.49 19.88
CA PRO A 73 -12.26 8.12 19.64
C PRO A 73 -13.10 9.37 19.35
N GLY A 74 -13.88 9.35 18.26
CA GLY A 74 -14.74 10.47 17.87
C GLY A 74 -14.10 11.49 16.92
N MET A 75 -12.82 11.34 16.58
CA MET A 75 -12.21 12.14 15.52
C MET A 75 -12.77 11.74 14.15
N ALA A 76 -13.16 12.73 13.34
CA ALA A 76 -13.51 12.50 11.95
C ALA A 76 -12.31 11.88 11.20
N TYR A 77 -12.58 11.01 10.22
CA TYR A 77 -11.55 10.39 9.38
C TYR A 77 -10.60 9.41 10.08
N GLN A 78 -10.91 8.97 11.31
CA GLN A 78 -10.12 7.97 12.07
C GLN A 78 -9.73 6.74 11.22
N GLY A 79 -10.68 6.17 10.47
CA GLY A 79 -10.43 4.97 9.65
C GLY A 79 -9.40 5.18 8.54
N ILE A 80 -9.42 6.33 7.86
CA ILE A 80 -8.43 6.62 6.80
C ILE A 80 -7.09 7.08 7.39
N ALA A 81 -7.09 7.70 8.57
CA ALA A 81 -5.88 7.95 9.35
C ALA A 81 -5.18 6.64 9.71
N LYS A 82 -5.92 5.66 10.28
CA LYS A 82 -5.38 4.34 10.62
C LYS A 82 -4.83 3.60 9.40
N ALA A 83 -5.54 3.66 8.28
CA ALA A 83 -5.08 3.04 7.04
C ALA A 83 -3.81 3.71 6.51
N SER A 84 -3.71 5.03 6.60
CA SER A 84 -2.51 5.80 6.20
C SER A 84 -1.31 5.51 7.11
N GLU A 85 -1.54 5.34 8.43
CA GLU A 85 -0.51 4.92 9.39
C GLU A 85 0.07 3.54 9.02
N GLN A 86 -0.80 2.57 8.72
CA GLN A 86 -0.41 1.23 8.28
C GLN A 86 0.35 1.28 6.95
N ASN A 87 -0.13 2.08 5.98
CA ASN A 87 0.56 2.28 4.71
C ASN A 87 1.97 2.84 4.92
N LEU A 88 2.13 3.85 5.77
CA LEU A 88 3.43 4.45 6.06
C LEU A 88 4.41 3.41 6.63
N LYS A 89 3.97 2.64 7.65
CA LYS A 89 4.80 1.57 8.24
C LYS A 89 5.24 0.56 7.18
N ARG A 90 4.31 0.10 6.33
CA ARG A 90 4.59 -0.84 5.24
C ARG A 90 5.57 -0.26 4.22
N THR A 91 5.38 0.99 3.81
CA THR A 91 6.25 1.69 2.85
C THR A 91 7.68 1.83 3.37
N PHE A 92 7.87 2.00 4.68
CA PHE A 92 9.21 1.97 5.27
C PHE A 92 9.81 0.56 5.32
N GLN A 93 9.00 -0.45 5.60
CA GLN A 93 9.45 -1.85 5.71
C GLN A 93 9.81 -2.47 4.35
N TYR A 94 8.95 -2.32 3.35
CA TYR A 94 9.05 -3.01 2.06
C TYR A 94 9.46 -2.09 0.90
N GLY A 95 9.68 -0.81 1.17
CA GLY A 95 9.78 0.23 0.14
C GLY A 95 8.39 0.73 -0.27
N GLY A 96 8.33 1.86 -0.98
CA GLY A 96 7.05 2.32 -1.55
C GLY A 96 6.63 1.47 -2.74
N ARG A 97 5.36 1.54 -3.12
CA ARG A 97 4.88 0.93 -4.36
C ARG A 97 5.64 1.50 -5.57
N ALA A 98 6.35 0.62 -6.29
CA ALA A 98 7.12 0.99 -7.48
C ALA A 98 6.23 1.40 -8.68
N GLN A 99 5.01 0.87 -8.77
CA GLN A 99 4.05 1.22 -9.81
C GLN A 99 2.96 2.11 -9.25
N TYR A 100 2.75 3.26 -9.89
CA TYR A 100 1.65 4.18 -9.61
C TYR A 100 0.28 3.52 -9.80
N PRO A 101 -0.76 4.01 -9.11
CA PRO A 101 -2.09 3.46 -9.26
C PRO A 101 -2.60 3.73 -10.68
N ASN A 102 -3.26 2.73 -11.29
CA ASN A 102 -3.92 2.93 -12.58
C ASN A 102 -5.22 3.74 -12.41
N THR A 103 -5.86 4.12 -13.51
CA THR A 103 -7.09 4.95 -13.47
C THR A 103 -8.21 4.32 -12.64
N MET A 104 -8.40 3.00 -12.69
CA MET A 104 -9.44 2.32 -11.92
C MET A 104 -9.14 2.29 -10.43
N GLU A 105 -7.89 2.00 -10.08
CA GLU A 105 -7.41 2.01 -8.70
C GLU A 105 -7.51 3.41 -8.10
N LEU A 106 -7.09 4.43 -8.85
CA LEU A 106 -7.20 5.83 -8.42
C LEU A 106 -8.67 6.22 -8.22
N LYS A 107 -9.58 5.90 -9.15
CA LYS A 107 -11.02 6.12 -9.00
C LYS A 107 -11.58 5.41 -7.77
N ALA A 108 -11.12 4.19 -7.48
CA ALA A 108 -11.54 3.45 -6.29
C ALA A 108 -11.05 4.12 -4.99
N MET A 109 -9.78 4.52 -4.93
CA MET A 109 -9.20 5.25 -3.79
C MET A 109 -9.92 6.58 -3.56
N LEU A 110 -10.24 7.31 -4.63
CA LEU A 110 -11.00 8.55 -4.57
C LEU A 110 -12.46 8.32 -4.12
N ALA A 111 -13.01 7.13 -4.32
CA ALA A 111 -14.30 6.72 -3.75
C ALA A 111 -14.18 6.21 -2.30
N GLY A 112 -13.01 6.27 -1.67
CA GLY A 112 -12.78 5.77 -0.31
C GLY A 112 -12.58 4.25 -0.22
N ARG A 113 -12.42 3.56 -1.34
CA ARG A 113 -12.14 2.13 -1.38
C ARG A 113 -10.64 1.89 -1.25
N SER A 114 -10.24 1.15 -0.22
CA SER A 114 -8.85 0.85 0.12
C SER A 114 -8.47 -0.61 -0.13
N SER A 115 -9.39 -1.39 -0.69
CA SER A 115 -9.24 -2.82 -0.93
C SER A 115 -10.00 -3.30 -2.15
N LYS A 116 -9.51 -4.38 -2.76
CA LYS A 116 -10.12 -5.07 -3.90
C LYS A 116 -10.24 -6.56 -3.60
N ARG A 117 -11.33 -7.19 -4.04
CA ARG A 117 -11.47 -8.64 -4.03
C ARG A 117 -10.71 -9.21 -5.24
N GLN A 118 -9.73 -10.05 -4.98
CA GLN A 118 -8.80 -10.56 -5.98
C GLN A 118 -8.88 -12.09 -6.00
N LEU A 119 -8.95 -12.65 -7.21
CA LEU A 119 -8.94 -14.10 -7.42
C LEU A 119 -7.50 -14.63 -7.35
N PHE A 120 -7.36 -15.70 -6.58
CA PHE A 120 -6.17 -16.53 -6.40
C PHE A 120 -6.51 -17.98 -6.77
N LEU A 121 -5.64 -18.63 -7.52
CA LEU A 121 -5.70 -20.07 -7.75
C LEU A 121 -4.76 -20.78 -6.78
N LEU A 122 -5.29 -21.75 -6.06
CA LEU A 122 -4.52 -22.65 -5.21
C LEU A 122 -4.11 -23.91 -5.98
N PRO A 123 -3.12 -24.67 -5.46
CA PRO A 123 -2.80 -25.99 -6.00
C PRO A 123 -4.06 -26.87 -6.11
N GLY A 124 -4.19 -27.58 -7.24
CA GLY A 124 -5.38 -28.38 -7.53
C GLY A 124 -6.51 -27.63 -8.27
N GLY A 125 -6.27 -26.39 -8.70
CA GLY A 125 -7.23 -25.62 -9.51
C GLY A 125 -8.35 -24.97 -8.69
N ILE A 126 -8.19 -24.90 -7.37
CA ILE A 126 -9.19 -24.33 -6.47
C ILE A 126 -9.14 -22.80 -6.56
N GLU A 127 -10.29 -22.20 -6.88
CA GLU A 127 -10.46 -20.74 -6.93
C GLU A 127 -10.75 -20.16 -5.55
N ARG A 128 -9.99 -19.14 -5.14
CA ARG A 128 -10.19 -18.42 -3.87
C ARG A 128 -10.13 -16.92 -4.05
N HIS A 129 -11.06 -16.22 -3.43
CA HIS A 129 -11.12 -14.77 -3.50
C HIS A 129 -10.68 -14.15 -2.16
N LEU A 130 -9.59 -13.39 -2.18
CA LEU A 130 -9.10 -12.66 -1.01
C LEU A 130 -9.28 -11.15 -1.14
N LYS A 131 -9.37 -10.47 0.00
CA LYS A 131 -9.44 -9.01 0.06
C LYS A 131 -8.03 -8.42 0.16
N ILE A 132 -7.55 -7.88 -0.95
CA ILE A 132 -6.22 -7.27 -1.03
C ILE A 132 -6.32 -5.77 -0.78
N LYS A 133 -5.54 -5.25 0.17
CA LYS A 133 -5.43 -3.82 0.45
C LYS A 133 -4.38 -3.17 -0.45
N THR A 134 -4.45 -1.85 -0.63
CA THR A 134 -3.48 -1.05 -1.42
C THR A 134 -2.01 -1.35 -1.09
N CYS A 135 -1.70 -1.56 0.19
CA CYS A 135 -0.36 -1.83 0.69
C CYS A 135 -0.12 -3.30 1.08
N SER A 136 -0.98 -4.22 0.66
CA SER A 136 -0.72 -5.65 0.84
C SER A 136 0.48 -6.07 -0.01
N VAL A 137 1.40 -6.78 0.62
CA VAL A 137 2.55 -7.42 -0.03
C VAL A 137 2.33 -8.92 -0.14
N ALA A 138 3.08 -9.58 -1.02
CA ALA A 138 2.93 -11.02 -1.29
C ALA A 138 2.95 -11.89 -0.02
N SER A 139 3.78 -11.56 0.97
CA SER A 139 3.87 -12.31 2.23
C SER A 139 2.56 -12.28 3.03
N ASP A 140 1.84 -11.15 3.05
CA ASP A 140 0.56 -11.04 3.76
C ASP A 140 -0.47 -12.04 3.22
N VAL A 141 -0.47 -12.22 1.90
CA VAL A 141 -1.40 -13.11 1.21
C VAL A 141 -0.98 -14.56 1.32
N ILE A 142 0.33 -14.84 1.29
CA ILE A 142 0.83 -16.20 1.53
C ILE A 142 0.43 -16.64 2.94
N GLU A 143 0.63 -15.78 3.94
CA GLU A 143 0.23 -16.04 5.32
C GLU A 143 -1.27 -16.31 5.44
N GLU A 144 -2.11 -15.45 4.85
CA GLU A 144 -3.58 -15.62 4.88
C GLU A 144 -4.03 -16.92 4.17
N LEU A 145 -3.49 -17.22 2.99
CA LEU A 145 -3.82 -18.46 2.26
C LEU A 145 -3.32 -19.72 2.98
N CYS A 146 -2.11 -19.68 3.53
CA CYS A 146 -1.56 -20.79 4.28
C CYS A 146 -2.35 -21.04 5.57
N PHE A 147 -2.77 -19.97 6.26
CA PHE A 147 -3.67 -20.07 7.41
C PHE A 147 -4.99 -20.75 7.03
N GLU A 148 -5.64 -20.34 5.93
CA GLU A 148 -6.88 -20.97 5.45
C GLU A 148 -6.70 -22.45 5.07
N MET A 149 -5.52 -22.83 4.59
CA MET A 149 -5.19 -24.22 4.25
C MET A 149 -4.75 -25.06 5.46
N GLY A 150 -4.72 -24.50 6.67
CA GLY A 150 -4.23 -25.19 7.88
C GLY A 150 -2.71 -25.35 7.93
N LEU A 151 -1.96 -24.58 7.15
CA LEU A 151 -0.50 -24.62 7.02
C LEU A 151 0.13 -23.48 7.82
N GLN A 152 0.14 -23.59 9.15
CA GLN A 152 0.58 -22.51 10.05
C GLN A 152 2.06 -22.60 10.46
N ARG A 153 2.79 -23.62 9.98
CA ARG A 153 4.22 -23.78 10.27
C ARG A 153 5.06 -22.79 9.45
N LEU A 154 6.07 -22.18 10.07
CA LEU A 154 6.92 -21.17 9.43
C LEU A 154 7.61 -21.70 8.17
N GLU A 155 7.98 -22.97 8.17
CA GLU A 155 8.60 -23.64 7.02
C GLU A 155 7.63 -23.72 5.84
N ALA A 156 6.33 -23.92 6.09
CA ALA A 156 5.33 -23.96 5.03
C ALA A 156 5.19 -22.59 4.36
N LEU A 157 5.26 -21.47 5.10
CA LEU A 157 5.21 -20.13 4.51
C LEU A 157 6.35 -19.89 3.52
N ASP A 158 7.54 -20.44 3.80
CA ASP A 158 8.68 -20.34 2.88
C ASP A 158 8.64 -21.38 1.75
N GLU A 159 7.77 -22.39 1.82
CA GLU A 159 7.54 -23.33 0.70
C GLU A 159 6.64 -22.74 -0.38
N TYR A 160 5.85 -21.70 -0.10
CA TYR A 160 4.92 -21.12 -1.07
C TYR A 160 5.41 -19.80 -1.67
N ALA A 161 5.00 -19.55 -2.91
CA ALA A 161 5.16 -18.27 -3.57
C ALA A 161 3.92 -17.94 -4.40
N VAL A 162 3.61 -16.64 -4.48
CA VAL A 162 2.55 -16.13 -5.34
C VAL A 162 3.14 -15.67 -6.67
N PHE A 163 2.51 -16.12 -7.75
CA PHE A 163 2.89 -15.85 -9.13
C PHE A 163 1.85 -15.02 -9.83
N LEU A 164 2.35 -14.15 -10.71
CA LEU A 164 1.56 -13.35 -11.62
C LEU A 164 1.11 -14.18 -12.83
N VAL A 165 -0.18 -14.17 -13.17
CA VAL A 165 -0.66 -14.73 -14.45
C VAL A 165 -1.02 -13.60 -15.40
N THR A 166 -0.24 -13.46 -16.47
CA THR A 166 -0.55 -12.56 -17.59
C THR A 166 -1.06 -13.39 -18.77
N HIS A 167 -2.30 -13.14 -19.21
CA HIS A 167 -2.88 -13.78 -20.38
C HIS A 167 -2.14 -13.30 -21.65
N LYS A 168 -1.12 -14.03 -22.08
CA LYS A 168 -0.65 -14.12 -23.46
C LYS A 168 -0.24 -15.57 -23.71
N GLY A 169 -0.85 -16.17 -24.73
CA GLY A 169 -0.73 -17.59 -25.05
C GLY A 169 0.71 -18.06 -25.25
N ASN A 170 0.87 -19.39 -25.22
CA ASN A 170 2.10 -20.18 -25.25
C ASN A 170 2.94 -20.17 -23.98
N SER A 171 2.72 -21.22 -23.17
CA SER A 171 3.71 -22.12 -22.55
C SER A 171 4.87 -21.58 -21.71
N ASN A 172 5.04 -20.27 -21.57
CA ASN A 172 6.07 -19.63 -20.74
C ASN A 172 5.51 -18.36 -20.09
N SER A 173 4.38 -18.46 -19.38
CA SER A 173 3.95 -17.40 -18.47
C SER A 173 5.11 -17.10 -17.54
N PHE A 174 5.61 -15.85 -17.55
CA PHE A 174 6.74 -15.43 -16.73
C PHE A 174 6.41 -15.63 -15.24
N ASN A 175 6.76 -16.81 -14.71
CA ASN A 175 6.59 -17.19 -13.32
C ASN A 175 7.66 -16.48 -12.47
N ARG A 176 7.64 -15.15 -12.43
CA ARG A 176 8.47 -14.43 -11.44
C ARG A 176 7.75 -14.47 -10.09
N PRO A 177 8.35 -15.09 -9.06
CA PRO A 177 7.77 -15.09 -7.73
C PRO A 177 7.75 -13.65 -7.19
N LEU A 178 6.62 -13.23 -6.63
CA LEU A 178 6.54 -11.97 -5.89
C LEU A 178 7.12 -12.19 -4.49
N LYS A 179 8.34 -11.72 -4.25
CA LYS A 179 8.96 -11.71 -2.91
C LYS A 179 8.95 -10.29 -2.36
N ASN A 180 8.21 -10.06 -1.26
CA ASN A 180 8.10 -8.75 -0.60
C ASN A 180 7.69 -7.58 -1.53
N GLN A 181 7.05 -7.90 -2.65
CA GLN A 181 6.53 -6.90 -3.59
C GLN A 181 5.04 -6.69 -3.37
N TYR A 182 4.60 -5.46 -3.59
CA TYR A 182 3.18 -5.12 -3.63
C TYR A 182 2.48 -5.79 -4.80
N PHE A 183 1.23 -6.17 -4.59
CA PHE A 183 0.39 -6.73 -5.64
C PHE A 183 0.20 -5.73 -6.78
N ARG A 184 0.47 -6.19 -8.01
CA ARG A 184 0.18 -5.43 -9.23
C ARG A 184 -1.27 -5.64 -9.64
N GLN A 185 -1.81 -4.72 -10.44
CA GLN A 185 -3.17 -4.86 -10.96
C GLN A 185 -3.18 -5.87 -12.11
N VAL A 186 -3.49 -7.11 -11.78
CA VAL A 186 -3.69 -8.21 -12.73
C VAL A 186 -4.94 -8.99 -12.40
N PRO A 187 -5.52 -9.68 -13.39
CA PRO A 187 -6.76 -10.42 -13.19
C PRO A 187 -6.58 -11.61 -12.25
N LEU A 188 -5.39 -12.22 -12.19
CA LEU A 188 -5.21 -13.51 -11.54
C LEU A 188 -3.80 -13.69 -10.95
N PHE A 189 -3.78 -14.30 -9.76
CA PHE A 189 -2.57 -14.77 -9.10
C PHE A 189 -2.67 -16.27 -8.83
N VAL A 190 -1.53 -16.96 -8.77
CA VAL A 190 -1.48 -18.39 -8.47
C VAL A 190 -0.52 -18.61 -7.30
N LEU A 191 -0.98 -19.34 -6.29
CA LEU A 191 -0.12 -19.84 -5.23
C LEU A 191 0.49 -21.17 -5.70
N LYS A 192 1.82 -21.28 -5.70
CA LYS A 192 2.52 -22.54 -6.01
C LYS A 192 3.53 -22.88 -4.93
N ASN A 193 3.72 -24.17 -4.70
CA ASN A 193 4.81 -24.67 -3.88
C ASN A 193 6.13 -24.59 -4.69
N LYS A 194 7.17 -24.01 -4.10
CA LYS A 194 8.50 -23.80 -4.69
C LYS A 194 9.17 -25.13 -5.07
N HIS A 195 8.94 -26.21 -4.32
CA HIS A 195 9.49 -27.55 -4.62
C HIS A 195 8.86 -28.23 -5.83
N LYS A 196 7.70 -27.75 -6.31
CA LYS A 196 7.06 -28.26 -7.54
C LYS A 196 7.39 -27.39 -8.78
N LEU A 197 8.27 -26.41 -8.61
CA LEU A 197 8.67 -25.46 -9.65
C LEU A 197 10.11 -25.67 -10.15
N TYR A 198 10.91 -26.45 -9.42
CA TYR A 198 12.27 -26.86 -9.75
C TYR A 198 12.34 -28.37 -9.84
#